data_AF-A0A9X5U7K0-F1
#
_entry.id   AF-A0A9X5U7K0-F1
#
_cell.length_a   1.000
_cell.length_b   1.000
_cell.length_c   1.000
_cell.angle_alpha   90.00
_cell.angle_beta   90.00
_cell.angle_gamma   90.00
#
_symmetry.space_group_name_H-M   'P 1'
#
loop_
_entity.id
_entity.type
_entity.pdbx_description
1 polymer ?
#
loop_
_entity_poly.entity_id
_entity_poly.type
_entity_poly.pdbx_seq_one_letter_code
_entity_poly.pdbx_strand_id
1 'polypeptide(L)'
;MSVKAIYEKLTKLPTIIGLDNEVLLIEELQKSEIEDIRQNLDSFLSILSDLQISHQSDGIFGVTPENKHIFFGFVFWLQSVQNKIGMDISRYADGFDTDFSGDLTI
;
A
#
# COMPACT_ATOMS: atom_id res chain seq x y z
N MET A 1 6.55 -0.42 13.90
CA MET A 1 6.15 -1.81 14.22
C MET A 1 6.87 -2.73 13.28
N SER A 2 7.01 -4.02 13.62
CA SER A 2 7.53 -4.97 12.64
C SER A 2 6.48 -5.24 11.55
N VAL A 3 6.94 -5.63 10.36
CA VAL A 3 6.09 -6.08 9.25
C VAL A 3 5.12 -7.16 9.70
N LYS A 4 5.59 -8.11 10.53
CA LYS A 4 4.74 -9.16 11.08
C LYS A 4 3.59 -8.61 11.94
N ALA A 5 3.86 -7.61 12.78
CA ALA A 5 2.82 -6.99 13.60
C ALA A 5 1.80 -6.21 12.74
N ILE A 6 2.24 -5.59 11.64
CA ILE A 6 1.34 -4.95 10.66
C ILE A 6 0.45 -6.02 10.00
N TYR A 7 1.03 -7.15 9.59
CA TYR A 7 0.28 -8.26 9.00
C TYR A 7 -0.76 -8.84 9.97
N GLU A 8 -0.40 -9.01 11.25
CA GLU A 8 -1.33 -9.46 12.30
C GLU A 8 -2.45 -8.46 12.61
N LYS A 9 -2.23 -7.16 12.37
CA LYS A 9 -3.30 -6.15 12.41
C LYS A 9 -4.20 -6.27 11.19
N LEU A 10 -3.61 -6.35 10.00
CA LEU A 10 -4.31 -6.43 8.72
C LEU A 10 -5.24 -7.63 8.64
N THR A 11 -4.81 -8.81 9.10
CA THR A 11 -5.64 -10.04 9.10
C THR A 11 -6.89 -9.97 9.99
N LYS A 12 -7.01 -8.92 10.82
CA LYS A 12 -8.21 -8.65 11.65
C LYS A 12 -9.15 -7.64 11.00
N LEU A 13 -8.77 -7.05 9.88
CA LEU A 13 -9.57 -6.12 9.11
C LEU A 13 -10.38 -6.85 8.04
N PRO A 14 -11.49 -6.26 7.56
CA PRO A 14 -12.16 -6.73 6.36
C PRO A 14 -11.23 -6.64 5.14
N THR A 15 -11.48 -7.48 4.13
CA THR A 15 -10.75 -7.46 2.85
C THR A 15 -10.82 -6.09 2.16
N ILE A 16 -11.96 -5.41 2.24
CA ILE A 16 -12.10 -4.02 1.81
C ILE A 16 -11.86 -3.14 3.04
N ILE A 17 -10.67 -2.55 3.09
CA ILE A 17 -10.18 -1.73 4.18
C ILE A 17 -10.73 -0.32 3.97
N GLY A 18 -11.38 0.24 5.00
CA GLY A 18 -11.80 1.65 4.94
C GLY A 18 -10.60 2.58 4.81
N LEU A 19 -10.75 3.67 4.04
CA LEU A 19 -9.68 4.60 3.65
C LEU A 19 -8.78 5.04 4.81
N ASP A 20 -9.36 5.40 5.96
CA ASP A 20 -8.60 5.83 7.14
C ASP A 20 -7.63 4.73 7.62
N ASN A 21 -8.08 3.48 7.65
CA ASN A 21 -7.24 2.34 8.04
C ASN A 21 -6.20 2.02 6.97
N GLU A 22 -6.55 2.16 5.69
CA GLU A 22 -5.62 1.96 4.57
C GLU A 22 -4.46 2.96 4.64
N VAL A 23 -4.77 4.25 4.83
CA VAL A 23 -3.77 5.32 5.01
C VAL A 23 -2.88 5.02 6.22
N LEU A 24 -3.46 4.67 7.36
CA LEU A 24 -2.70 4.33 8.57
C LEU A 24 -1.76 3.13 8.32
N LEU A 25 -2.23 2.09 7.64
CA LEU A 25 -1.41 0.92 7.32
C LEU A 25 -0.27 1.27 6.37
N ILE A 26 -0.52 2.09 5.33
CA ILE A 26 0.52 2.57 4.42
C ILE A 26 1.59 3.33 5.20
N GLU A 27 1.21 4.28 6.05
CA GLU A 27 2.15 5.05 6.85
C GLU A 27 2.93 4.20 7.86
N GLU A 28 2.29 3.18 8.45
CA GLU A 28 2.94 2.23 9.36
C GLU A 28 3.95 1.35 8.60
N LEU A 29 3.59 0.88 7.40
CA LEU A 29 4.43 0.05 6.55
C LEU A 29 5.64 0.80 6.00
N GLN A 30 5.46 2.08 5.64
CA GLN A 30 6.55 2.93 5.15
C GLN A 30 7.65 3.18 6.19
N LYS A 31 7.37 2.94 7.48
CA LYS A 31 8.32 3.04 8.59
C LYS A 31 9.10 1.73 8.82
N SER A 32 8.80 0.66 8.08
CA SER A 32 9.49 -0.61 8.23
C SER A 32 10.93 -0.54 7.72
N GLU A 33 11.86 -1.05 8.52
CA GLU A 33 13.26 -1.20 8.11
C GLU A 33 13.39 -2.26 7.02
N ILE A 34 14.33 -2.07 6.09
CA ILE A 34 14.54 -3.00 4.98
C ILE A 34 14.90 -4.40 5.45
N GLU A 35 15.65 -4.51 6.55
CA GLU A 35 16.04 -5.81 7.11
C GLU A 35 14.83 -6.54 7.71
N ASP A 36 13.89 -5.81 8.32
CA ASP A 36 12.64 -6.39 8.83
C ASP A 36 11.73 -6.85 7.68
N ILE A 37 11.69 -6.09 6.57
CA ILE A 37 11.01 -6.50 5.33
C ILE A 37 11.61 -7.80 4.78
N ARG A 38 12.94 -7.91 4.70
CA ARG A 38 13.59 -9.13 4.20
C ARG A 38 13.30 -10.35 5.08
N GLN A 39 13.32 -10.17 6.40
CA GLN A 39 13.07 -11.25 7.36
C GLN A 39 11.61 -11.71 7.36
N ASN A 40 10.67 -10.84 6.95
CA ASN A 40 9.23 -11.12 6.95
C ASN A 40 8.62 -10.98 5.53
N LEU A 41 9.36 -11.42 4.51
CA LEU A 41 9.01 -11.16 3.12
C LEU A 41 7.61 -11.66 2.73
N ASP A 42 7.21 -12.86 3.17
CA ASP A 42 5.87 -13.40 2.85
C ASP A 42 4.75 -12.56 3.45
N SER A 43 4.93 -12.09 4.70
CA SER A 43 3.99 -11.18 5.35
C SER A 43 3.96 -9.83 4.65
N PHE A 44 5.13 -9.31 4.23
CA PHE A 44 5.22 -8.07 3.46
C PHE A 44 4.44 -8.16 2.14
N LEU A 45 4.68 -9.21 1.34
CA LEU A 45 4.00 -9.42 0.07
C LEU A 45 2.49 -9.62 0.24
N SER A 46 2.07 -10.26 1.32
CA SER A 46 0.65 -10.42 1.66
C SER A 46 0.00 -9.08 1.99
N ILE A 47 0.67 -8.23 2.78
CA ILE A 47 0.19 -6.87 3.07
C ILE A 47 0.03 -6.08 1.77
N LEU A 48 1.02 -6.11 0.89
CA LEU A 48 0.95 -5.41 -0.39
C LEU A 48 -0.22 -5.89 -1.26
N SER A 49 -0.44 -7.20 -1.30
CA SER A 49 -1.55 -7.80 -2.06
C SER A 49 -2.91 -7.33 -1.54
N ASP A 50 -3.11 -7.39 -0.22
CA ASP A 50 -4.38 -7.04 0.40
C ASP A 50 -4.66 -5.54 0.30
N LEU A 51 -3.63 -4.70 0.49
CA LEU A 51 -3.73 -3.25 0.28
C LEU A 51 -4.11 -2.94 -1.17
N GLN A 52 -3.44 -3.56 -2.14
CA GLN A 52 -3.78 -3.36 -3.56
C GLN A 52 -5.22 -3.77 -3.87
N ILE A 53 -5.64 -4.95 -3.42
CA ILE A 53 -7.01 -5.46 -3.66
C ILE A 53 -8.04 -4.51 -3.05
N SER A 54 -7.81 -4.07 -1.81
CA SER A 54 -8.67 -3.12 -1.12
C SER A 54 -8.76 -1.78 -1.87
N HIS A 55 -7.60 -1.23 -2.24
CA HIS A 55 -7.52 0.08 -2.89
C HIS A 55 -8.22 0.07 -4.25
N GLN A 56 -7.96 -0.94 -5.08
CA GLN A 56 -8.58 -1.07 -6.40
C GLN A 56 -10.09 -1.33 -6.33
N SER A 57 -10.58 -1.91 -5.24
CA SER A 57 -12.00 -2.23 -5.08
C SER A 57 -12.83 -1.04 -4.61
N ASP A 58 -12.31 -0.23 -3.68
CA ASP A 58 -13.07 0.87 -3.07
C ASP A 58 -12.19 2.10 -2.73
N GLY A 59 -10.95 1.87 -2.26
CA GLY A 59 -10.05 2.94 -1.80
C GLY A 59 -9.76 4.01 -2.85
N ILE A 60 -9.68 3.63 -4.13
CA ILE A 60 -9.44 4.53 -5.26
C ILE A 60 -10.49 5.65 -5.38
N PHE A 61 -11.74 5.39 -5.00
CA PHE A 61 -12.81 6.40 -5.02
C PHE A 61 -12.72 7.39 -3.85
N GLY A 62 -11.95 7.05 -2.82
CA GLY A 62 -11.64 7.92 -1.69
C GLY A 62 -10.41 8.81 -1.90
N VAL A 63 -9.71 8.68 -3.03
CA VAL A 63 -8.54 9.51 -3.35
C VAL A 63 -9.00 10.91 -3.73
N THR A 64 -8.50 11.92 -3.03
CA THR A 64 -8.78 13.34 -3.24
C THR A 64 -7.50 14.12 -3.49
N PRO A 65 -7.57 15.36 -4.02
CA PRO A 65 -6.40 16.21 -4.15
C PRO A 65 -5.61 16.41 -2.85
N GLU A 66 -6.29 16.35 -1.69
CA GLU A 66 -5.69 16.54 -0.37
C GLU A 66 -4.90 15.31 0.08
N ASN A 67 -5.37 14.08 -0.19
CA ASN A 67 -4.74 12.86 0.32
C ASN A 67 -3.88 12.11 -0.72
N LYS A 68 -3.99 12.43 -2.02
CA LYS A 68 -3.30 11.70 -3.11
C LYS A 68 -1.80 11.55 -2.90
N HIS A 69 -1.17 12.55 -2.29
CA HIS A 69 0.27 12.54 -2.03
C HIS A 69 0.74 11.34 -1.18
N ILE A 70 -0.15 10.77 -0.36
CA ILE A 70 0.11 9.57 0.44
C ILE A 70 0.28 8.35 -0.46
N PHE A 71 -0.66 8.13 -1.39
CA PHE A 71 -0.67 6.98 -2.30
C PHE A 71 0.46 7.08 -3.34
N PHE A 72 0.68 8.26 -3.93
CA PHE A 72 1.85 8.47 -4.80
C PHE A 72 3.17 8.30 -4.03
N GLY A 73 3.24 8.80 -2.79
CA GLY A 73 4.38 8.57 -1.91
C GLY A 73 4.63 7.09 -1.63
N PHE A 74 3.56 6.30 -1.49
CA PHE A 74 3.64 4.85 -1.34
C PHE A 74 4.22 4.17 -2.57
N VAL A 75 3.82 4.56 -3.77
CA VAL A 75 4.38 4.04 -5.03
C VAL A 75 5.89 4.29 -5.12
N PHE A 76 6.35 5.51 -4.84
CA PHE A 76 7.78 5.82 -4.83
C PHE A 76 8.54 5.05 -3.75
N TRP A 77 7.92 4.86 -2.59
CA TRP A 77 8.49 4.05 -1.53
C TRP A 77 8.64 2.58 -1.95
N LEU A 78 7.63 1.98 -2.60
CA LEU A 78 7.70 0.62 -3.13
C LEU A 78 8.85 0.45 -4.13
N GLN A 79 9.06 1.42 -5.03
CA GLN A 79 10.20 1.42 -5.95
C GLN A 79 11.55 1.42 -5.20
N SER A 80 11.65 2.19 -4.13
CA SER A 80 12.85 2.21 -3.27
C SER A 80 13.07 0.86 -2.57
N VAL A 81 12.01 0.25 -2.05
CA VAL A 81 12.07 -1.07 -1.40
C VAL A 81 12.49 -2.13 -2.40
N GLN A 82 11.84 -2.22 -3.57
CA GLN A 82 12.17 -3.12 -4.68
C GLN A 82 13.68 -3.12 -4.96
N ASN A 83 14.26 -1.94 -5.16
CA ASN A 83 15.68 -1.79 -5.47
C ASN A 83 16.58 -2.30 -4.34
N LYS A 84 16.16 -2.14 -3.08
CA LYS A 84 16.94 -2.57 -1.91
C LYS A 84 16.78 -4.06 -1.62
N ILE A 85 15.62 -4.65 -1.88
CA ILE A 85 15.41 -6.10 -1.67
C ILE A 85 15.81 -6.94 -2.89
N GLY A 86 15.99 -6.33 -4.06
CA GLY A 86 16.39 -7.02 -5.29
C GLY A 86 15.28 -7.90 -5.89
N MET A 87 14.01 -7.56 -5.63
CA MET A 87 12.84 -8.31 -6.07
C MET A 87 11.84 -7.37 -6.73
N ASP A 88 11.34 -7.76 -7.89
CA ASP A 88 10.29 -7.02 -8.58
C ASP A 88 8.96 -7.16 -7.84
N ILE A 89 8.49 -6.03 -7.29
CA ILE A 89 7.22 -5.87 -6.59
C ILE A 89 6.38 -4.76 -7.24
N SER A 90 6.76 -4.31 -8.44
CA SER A 90 6.11 -3.21 -9.14
C SER A 90 4.61 -3.44 -9.36
N ARG A 91 4.20 -4.70 -9.54
CA ARG A 91 2.80 -5.09 -9.68
C ARG A 91 1.89 -4.60 -8.55
N TYR A 92 2.42 -4.42 -7.33
CA TYR A 92 1.63 -4.02 -6.16
C TYR A 92 1.40 -2.51 -6.07
N ALA A 93 2.06 -1.72 -6.93
CA ALA A 93 1.82 -0.28 -7.03
C ALA A 93 0.61 0.08 -7.89
N ASP A 94 0.13 -0.85 -8.72
CA ASP A 94 -0.97 -0.62 -9.65
C ASP A 94 -2.26 -0.26 -8.91
N GLY A 95 -2.88 0.85 -9.32
CA GLY A 95 -4.06 1.45 -8.69
C GLY A 95 -3.75 2.55 -7.67
N PHE A 96 -2.53 2.59 -7.12
CA PHE A 96 -2.11 3.67 -6.21
C PHE A 96 -1.52 4.89 -6.94
N ASP A 97 -1.12 4.72 -8.19
CA ASP A 97 -0.59 5.76 -9.07
C ASP A 97 -1.66 6.42 -9.95
N THR A 98 -2.92 6.01 -9.78
CA THR A 98 -4.06 6.56 -10.51
C THR A 98 -4.80 7.60 -9.68
N ASP A 99 -5.12 8.74 -10.29
CA ASP A 99 -6.16 9.62 -9.78
C ASP A 99 -7.47 9.33 -10.51
N PHE A 100 -8.50 8.90 -9.78
CA PHE A 100 -9.86 8.92 -10.33
C PHE A 100 -10.37 10.35 -10.20
N SER A 101 -9.97 11.23 -11.12
CA SER A 101 -10.45 12.62 -11.15
C SER A 101 -11.96 12.71 -11.41
N GLY A 102 -12.61 11.62 -11.83
CA GLY A 102 -14.02 11.59 -12.22
C GLY A 102 -14.34 12.41 -13.48
N ASP A 103 -13.36 13.16 -14.00
CA ASP A 103 -13.46 13.92 -15.23
C ASP A 103 -13.32 12.96 -16.41
N LEU A 104 -14.45 12.41 -16.84
CA LEU A 104 -14.62 12.02 -18.23
C LEU A 104 -14.52 13.30 -19.07
N THR A 105 -13.30 13.66 -19.46
CA THR A 105 -13.13 14.61 -20.56
C THR A 105 -13.57 13.89 -21.84
N ILE A 106 -14.84 14.09 -22.21
CA ILE A 106 -15.40 13.73 -23.52
C ILE A 106 -14.96 14.77 -24.55
#